data_AF-A0A7K6MYB3-F1
#
_entry.id   AF-A0A7K6MYB3-F1
#
_cell.length_a   1.000
_cell.length_b   1.000
_cell.length_c   1.000
_cell.angle_alpha   90.00
_cell.angle_beta   90.00
_cell.angle_gamma   90.00
#
_symmetry.space_group_name_H-M   'P 1'
#
loop_
_entity.id
_entity.type
_entity.pdbx_description
1 polymer ?
#
loop_
_entity_poly.entity_id
_entity_poly.type
_entity_poly.pdbx_seq_one_letter_code
_entity_poly.pdbx_strand_id
1 'polypeptide(L)'
;MAVLLETTVGDLVIDLYTEERPRTCLNFLKLCKVKYYNYCLIHNVQRDFIIQTGDPMGTGRGGESIFCQLYGDQARFFEAEKVPRIKHKKKGTVSMVNNGSGQHGSQFLI
;
A
#
# COMPACT_ATOMS: atom_id res chain seq x y z
N MET A 1 -2.52 -13.26 -8.09
CA MET A 1 -3.35 -13.13 -6.87
C MET A 1 -4.08 -11.80 -6.95
N ALA A 2 -5.35 -11.71 -6.54
CA ALA A 2 -6.13 -10.48 -6.61
C ALA A 2 -6.78 -10.13 -5.26
N VAL A 3 -7.05 -8.85 -5.03
CA VAL A 3 -7.77 -8.33 -3.85
C VAL A 3 -8.91 -7.43 -4.31
N LEU A 4 -10.08 -7.57 -3.71
CA LEU A 4 -11.20 -6.66 -3.86
C LEU A 4 -11.13 -5.60 -2.74
N LEU A 5 -11.08 -4.33 -3.13
CA LEU A 5 -11.28 -3.19 -2.23
C LEU A 5 -12.66 -2.60 -2.48
N GLU A 6 -13.56 -2.78 -1.52
CA GLU A 6 -14.87 -2.15 -1.52
C GLU A 6 -14.72 -0.73 -0.97
N THR A 7 -15.09 0.27 -1.77
CA THR A 7 -15.07 1.67 -1.35
C THR A 7 -16.49 2.23 -1.34
N THR A 8 -16.68 3.41 -0.75
CA THR A 8 -17.98 4.08 -0.71
C THR A 8 -18.51 4.49 -2.09
N VAL A 9 -17.65 4.49 -3.11
CA VAL A 9 -17.99 4.90 -4.49
C VAL A 9 -17.92 3.74 -5.48
N GLY A 10 -17.70 2.52 -5.00
CA GLY A 10 -17.64 1.32 -5.81
C GLY A 10 -16.41 0.46 -5.54
N ASP A 11 -16.29 -0.59 -6.34
CA ASP A 11 -15.35 -1.68 -6.12
C ASP A 11 -14.10 -1.54 -6.98
N LEU A 12 -12.95 -1.85 -6.39
CA LEU A 12 -11.66 -1.88 -7.07
C LEU A 12 -11.04 -3.27 -6.93
N VAL A 13 -10.84 -3.96 -8.05
CA VAL A 13 -10.09 -5.22 -8.08
C VAL A 13 -8.63 -4.93 -8.42
N ILE A 14 -7.72 -5.34 -7.55
CA ILE A 14 -6.28 -5.12 -7.69
C ILE A 14 -5.57 -6.46 -7.88
N ASP A 15 -4.93 -6.62 -9.03
CA ASP A 15 -4.02 -7.72 -9.29
C ASP A 15 -2.63 -7.45 -8.70
N LEU A 16 -2.09 -8.44 -8.01
CA LEU A 16 -0.82 -8.35 -7.29
C LEU A 16 0.27 -9.17 -7.98
N TYR A 17 1.43 -8.52 -8.19
CA TYR A 17 2.68 -9.13 -8.64
C TYR A 17 3.37 -9.91 -7.51
N THR A 18 2.76 -11.00 -7.06
CA THR A 18 3.23 -11.76 -5.89
C THR A 18 4.58 -12.44 -6.09
N GLU A 19 5.00 -12.69 -7.33
CA GLU A 19 6.30 -13.30 -7.65
C GLU A 19 7.41 -12.24 -7.69
N GLU A 20 7.14 -11.08 -8.26
CA GLU A 20 8.11 -9.98 -8.42
C GLU A 20 8.21 -9.07 -7.18
N ARG A 21 7.16 -9.05 -6.36
CA ARG A 21 7.03 -8.23 -5.14
C ARG A 21 6.53 -9.02 -3.93
N PRO A 22 7.17 -10.16 -3.58
CA PRO A 22 6.65 -11.05 -2.55
C PRO A 22 6.51 -10.38 -1.19
N ARG A 23 7.48 -9.56 -0.75
CA ARG A 23 7.43 -8.92 0.57
C ARG A 23 6.39 -7.81 0.63
N THR A 24 6.30 -7.02 -0.42
CA THR A 24 5.33 -5.93 -0.55
C THR A 24 3.91 -6.47 -0.62
N CYS A 25 3.66 -7.50 -1.44
CA CYS A 25 2.36 -8.14 -1.56
C CYS A 25 1.98 -8.86 -0.26
N LEU A 26 2.94 -9.51 0.43
CA LEU A 26 2.69 -10.11 1.75
C LEU A 26 2.23 -9.05 2.76
N ASN A 27 2.91 -7.91 2.82
CA ASN A 27 2.53 -6.80 3.68
C ASN A 27 1.10 -6.34 3.40
N PHE A 28 0.79 -6.04 2.14
CA PHE A 28 -0.54 -5.59 1.73
C PHE A 28 -1.63 -6.61 2.06
N LEU A 29 -1.44 -7.88 1.67
CA LEU A 29 -2.40 -8.96 1.90
C LEU A 29 -2.67 -9.20 3.39
N LYS A 30 -1.62 -9.13 4.23
CA LYS A 30 -1.79 -9.32 5.67
C LYS A 30 -2.49 -8.14 6.33
N LEU A 31 -2.19 -6.90 5.91
CA LEU A 31 -2.90 -5.70 6.36
C LEU A 31 -4.38 -5.76 5.96
N CYS A 32 -4.71 -6.21 4.74
CA CYS A 32 -6.09 -6.50 4.35
C CYS A 32 -6.74 -7.54 5.27
N LYS A 33 -6.05 -8.65 5.55
CA LYS A 33 -6.59 -9.76 6.37
C LYS A 33 -6.91 -9.33 7.81
N VAL A 34 -6.12 -8.44 8.39
CA VAL A 34 -6.37 -7.89 9.74
C VAL A 34 -7.28 -6.66 9.73
N LYS A 35 -7.92 -6.36 8.58
CA LYS A 35 -8.85 -5.23 8.40
C LYS A 35 -8.21 -3.86 8.67
N TYR A 36 -6.88 -3.76 8.51
CA TYR A 36 -6.13 -2.53 8.75
C TYR A 36 -6.59 -1.37 7.86
N TYR A 37 -6.98 -1.69 6.63
CA TYR A 37 -7.43 -0.70 5.65
C TYR A 37 -8.90 -0.32 5.77
N ASN A 38 -9.67 -0.97 6.64
CA ASN A 38 -11.08 -0.64 6.80
C ASN A 38 -11.22 0.79 7.33
N TYR A 39 -12.06 1.59 6.67
CA TYR A 39 -12.28 3.00 6.97
C TYR A 39 -11.08 3.93 6.74
N CYS A 40 -9.99 3.44 6.14
CA CYS A 40 -8.91 4.31 5.67
C CYS A 40 -9.44 5.26 4.59
N LEU A 41 -9.21 6.55 4.77
CA LEU A 41 -9.60 7.57 3.80
C LEU A 41 -8.66 7.57 2.59
N ILE A 42 -9.21 7.91 1.43
CA ILE A 42 -8.43 8.45 0.32
C ILE A 42 -8.16 9.91 0.67
N HIS A 43 -7.02 10.17 1.29
CA HIS A 43 -6.71 11.46 1.93
C HIS A 43 -5.97 12.43 1.00
N ASN A 44 -5.43 11.96 -0.12
CA ASN A 44 -4.77 12.82 -1.12
C ASN A 44 -5.21 12.38 -2.53
N VAL A 45 -5.75 13.33 -3.29
CA VAL A 45 -6.27 13.13 -4.64
C VAL A 45 -5.66 14.20 -5.54
N GLN A 46 -4.84 13.77 -6.49
CA GLN A 46 -4.21 14.63 -7.48
C GLN A 46 -4.74 14.26 -8.86
N ARG A 47 -5.54 15.15 -9.44
CA ARG A 47 -6.20 14.93 -10.73
C ARG A 47 -5.16 14.57 -11.79
N ASP A 48 -5.47 13.52 -12.55
CA ASP A 48 -4.61 12.98 -13.62
C ASP A 48 -3.23 12.49 -13.19
N PHE A 49 -3.02 12.27 -11.89
CA PHE A 49 -1.76 11.77 -11.38
C PHE A 49 -1.92 10.57 -10.45
N ILE A 50 -2.35 10.78 -9.20
CA ILE A 50 -2.47 9.71 -8.21
C ILE A 50 -3.67 9.94 -7.28
N ILE A 51 -4.18 8.85 -6.73
CA ILE A 51 -4.85 8.86 -5.42
C ILE A 51 -3.96 8.16 -4.40
N GLN A 52 -4.02 8.56 -3.14
CA GLN A 52 -3.23 7.98 -2.06
C GLN A 52 -4.13 7.63 -0.87
N THR A 53 -3.90 6.44 -0.32
CA THR A 53 -4.64 5.89 0.82
C THR A 53 -3.75 4.95 1.65
N GLY A 54 -4.34 4.24 2.61
CA GLY A 54 -3.65 3.29 3.46
C GLY A 54 -3.01 3.87 4.72
N ASP A 55 -3.39 5.10 5.10
CA ASP A 55 -3.11 5.69 6.42
C ASP A 55 -4.37 5.62 7.29
N PRO A 56 -4.39 4.81 8.37
CA PRO A 56 -5.53 4.74 9.29
C PRO A 56 -5.85 6.07 9.99
N MET A 57 -4.87 6.96 10.11
CA MET A 57 -5.08 8.29 10.69
C MET A 57 -5.59 9.31 9.66
N GLY A 58 -5.52 8.99 8.36
CA GLY A 58 -5.94 9.88 7.27
C GLY A 58 -5.11 11.16 7.14
N THR A 59 -3.93 11.24 7.76
CA THR A 59 -3.08 12.45 7.78
C THR A 59 -2.04 12.47 6.65
N GLY A 60 -1.79 11.32 6.04
CA GLY A 60 -0.70 11.08 5.09
C GLY A 60 0.67 10.86 5.74
N ARG A 61 0.77 10.98 7.07
CA ARG A 61 2.03 10.77 7.83
C ARG A 61 2.02 9.49 8.67
N GLY A 62 0.85 8.87 8.83
CA GLY A 62 0.68 7.65 9.60
C GLY A 62 0.95 6.40 8.77
N GLY A 63 0.53 5.26 9.32
CA GLY A 63 0.73 3.97 8.68
C GLY A 63 1.98 3.23 9.18
N GLU A 64 1.87 1.92 9.16
CA GLU A 64 2.93 0.98 9.53
C GLU A 64 2.78 -0.32 8.75
N SER A 65 3.88 -1.04 8.58
CA SER A 65 3.85 -2.35 7.95
C SER A 65 3.28 -3.40 8.90
N ILE A 66 2.82 -4.54 8.35
CA ILE A 66 2.43 -5.70 9.17
C ILE A 66 3.56 -6.18 10.08
N PHE A 67 4.81 -5.97 9.67
CA PHE A 67 5.98 -6.40 10.43
C PHE A 67 6.11 -5.64 11.75
N CYS A 68 5.54 -4.43 11.85
CA CYS A 68 5.43 -3.67 13.11
C CYS A 68 4.69 -4.47 14.17
N GLN A 69 3.59 -5.14 13.81
CA GLN A 69 2.81 -5.95 14.74
C GLN A 69 3.54 -7.24 15.18
N LEU A 70 4.49 -7.71 14.37
CA LEU A 70 5.23 -8.95 14.64
C LEU A 70 6.51 -8.71 15.45
N TYR A 71 7.18 -7.59 15.19
CA TYR A 71 8.51 -7.33 15.73
C TYR A 71 8.57 -6.05 16.57
N GLY A 72 7.59 -5.15 16.50
CA GLY A 72 7.58 -3.85 17.18
C GLY A 72 8.02 -2.70 16.27
N ASP A 73 8.15 -1.51 16.86
CA ASP A 73 8.37 -0.22 16.16
C ASP A 73 9.60 -0.20 15.24
N GLN A 74 10.63 -1.01 15.53
CA GLN A 74 11.81 -1.11 14.65
C GLN A 74 11.47 -1.69 13.27
N ALA A 75 10.35 -2.39 13.14
CA ALA A 75 9.85 -2.95 11.89
C ALA A 75 8.64 -2.17 11.34
N ARG A 76 8.45 -0.92 11.80
CA ARG A 76 7.38 -0.04 11.29
C ARG A 76 7.45 0.13 9.77
N PHE A 77 8.64 0.16 9.21
CA PHE A 77 8.89 0.21 7.77
C PHE A 77 9.75 -0.97 7.30
N PHE A 78 9.64 -1.32 6.03
CA PHE A 78 10.47 -2.34 5.39
C PHE A 78 11.07 -1.83 4.08
N GLU A 79 12.18 -2.44 3.66
CA GLU A 79 12.89 -2.03 2.45
C GLU A 79 12.10 -2.32 1.17
N ALA A 80 12.19 -1.39 0.22
CA ALA A 80 11.57 -1.52 -1.09
C ALA A 80 12.24 -2.61 -1.94
N GLU A 81 11.42 -3.49 -2.51
CA GLU A 81 11.84 -4.41 -3.56
C GLU A 81 11.96 -3.64 -4.89
N LYS A 82 13.14 -3.67 -5.51
CA LYS A 82 13.44 -2.83 -6.70
C LYS A 82 13.60 -3.61 -8.00
N VAL A 83 13.82 -4.92 -7.91
CA VAL A 83 14.12 -5.82 -9.04
C VAL A 83 13.03 -6.89 -9.12
N PRO A 84 12.47 -7.21 -10.31
CA PRO A 84 12.64 -6.48 -11.56
C PRO A 84 12.07 -5.06 -11.50
N ARG A 85 12.51 -4.17 -12.38
CA ARG A 85 12.03 -2.78 -12.41
C ARG A 85 10.69 -2.69 -13.13
N ILE A 86 9.61 -2.54 -12.37
CA ILE A 86 8.26 -2.30 -12.87
C ILE A 86 8.02 -0.79 -12.94
N LYS A 87 7.59 -0.27 -14.09
CA LYS A 87 7.36 1.17 -14.31
C LYS A 87 5.86 1.49 -14.32
N HIS A 88 5.45 2.64 -13.79
CA HIS A 88 4.10 3.19 -13.92
C HIS A 88 3.82 3.63 -15.37
N LYS A 89 3.50 2.67 -16.24
CA LYS A 89 3.27 2.94 -17.67
C LYS A 89 1.81 3.27 -18.00
N LYS A 90 0.87 2.91 -17.13
CA LYS A 90 -0.58 3.02 -17.36
C LYS A 90 -1.28 3.51 -16.09
N LYS A 91 -2.39 4.24 -16.26
CA LYS A 91 -3.30 4.62 -15.17
C LYS A 91 -3.82 3.35 -14.47
N GLY A 92 -3.96 3.39 -13.15
CA GLY A 92 -4.38 2.26 -12.33
C GLY A 92 -3.25 1.33 -11.88
N THR A 93 -1.98 1.74 -12.06
CA THR A 93 -0.85 0.95 -11.52
C THR A 93 -0.69 1.24 -10.03
N VAL A 94 -0.87 0.22 -9.20
CA VAL A 94 -0.74 0.36 -7.75
C VAL A 94 0.71 0.29 -7.31
N SER A 95 1.13 1.17 -6.40
CA SER A 95 2.47 1.13 -5.79
C SER A 95 2.50 1.63 -4.35
N MET A 96 3.54 1.26 -3.60
CA MET A 96 3.70 1.68 -2.20
C MET A 96 4.29 3.08 -2.10
N VAL A 97 3.78 3.86 -1.15
CA VAL A 97 4.35 5.16 -0.81
C VAL A 97 5.69 4.96 -0.10
N ASN A 98 6.66 5.79 -0.45
CA ASN A 98 7.99 5.81 0.17
C ASN A 98 7.98 6.80 1.34
N ASN A 99 8.56 6.42 2.47
CA ASN A 99 8.68 7.28 3.66
C ASN A 99 9.79 8.35 3.56
N GLY A 100 10.46 8.48 2.41
CA GLY A 100 11.60 9.37 2.19
C GLY A 100 12.97 8.69 2.36
N SER A 101 13.00 7.50 2.96
CA SER A 101 14.24 6.74 3.23
C SER A 101 14.37 5.48 2.37
N GLY A 102 13.55 5.32 1.32
CA GLY A 102 13.58 4.11 0.49
C GLY A 102 12.82 2.94 1.09
N GLN A 103 11.97 3.20 2.09
CA GLN A 103 11.21 2.17 2.80
C GLN A 103 9.70 2.38 2.67
N HIS A 104 8.95 1.32 2.92
CA HIS A 104 7.50 1.24 2.78
C HIS A 104 6.82 0.87 4.10
N GLY A 105 5.60 1.37 4.28
CA GLY A 105 4.71 1.04 5.40
C GLY A 105 3.41 0.43 4.88
N SER A 106 2.27 1.00 5.26
CA SER A 106 0.95 0.60 4.78
C SER A 106 0.41 1.42 3.61
N GLN A 107 0.88 2.66 3.43
CA GLN A 107 0.33 3.59 2.45
C GLN A 107 0.66 3.19 1.01
N PHE A 108 -0.31 3.34 0.11
CA PHE A 108 -0.18 3.04 -1.31
C PHE A 108 -0.93 4.07 -2.17
N LEU A 109 -0.56 4.11 -3.45
CA LEU A 109 -1.13 4.97 -4.47
C LEU A 109 -1.63 4.17 -5.68
N ILE A 110 -2.60 4.73 -6.40
CA ILE A 110 -3.21 4.19 -7.63
C ILE A 110 -3.15 5.25 -8.73
#